data_AF-A0A962GKI1-F1
#
_entry.id   AF-A0A962GKI1-F1
#
_cell.length_a   1.000
_cell.length_b   1.000
_cell.length_c   1.000
_cell.angle_alpha   90.00
_cell.angle_beta   90.00
_cell.angle_gamma   90.00
#
_symmetry.space_group_name_H-M   'P 1'
#
loop_
_entity.id
_entity.type
_entity.pdbx_description
1 polymer ?
#
loop_
_entity_poly.entity_id
_entity_poly.type
_entity_poly.pdbx_seq_one_letter_code
_entity_poly.pdbx_strand_id
1 'polypeptide(L)' 'MQEQLDNLIQATVTGMGYTLWGHEYRTYAESALLRIFIDSDQGITVDDCGRVSQQLGAVLDVEDLIPVAYVLEV' A
#
# COMPACT_ATOMS: atom_id res chain seq x y z
N MET A 1 9.73 12.44 -0.94
CA MET A 1 8.30 12.13 -0.76
C MET A 1 7.90 10.89 -1.54
N GLN A 2 7.92 10.87 -2.88
CA GLN A 2 7.64 9.65 -3.67
C GLN A 2 8.55 8.47 -3.28
N GLU A 3 9.88 8.65 -3.28
CA GLU A 3 10.80 7.56 -2.91
C GLU A 3 10.58 7.01 -1.48
N GLN A 4 10.12 7.82 -0.53
CA GLN A 4 9.86 7.34 0.83
C GLN A 4 8.61 6.48 0.88
N LEU A 5 7.55 6.92 0.20
CA LEU A 5 6.31 6.16 0.08
C LEU A 5 6.55 4.83 -0.66
N ASP A 6 7.28 4.87 -1.78
CA ASP A 6 7.59 3.69 -2.58
C ASP A 6 8.40 2.67 -1.76
N ASN A 7 9.46 3.13 -1.07
CA ASN A 7 10.27 2.28 -0.19
C ASN A 7 9.46 1.68 0.96
N LEU A 8 8.56 2.47 1.55
CA LEU A 8 7.70 2.03 2.63
C LEU A 8 6.74 0.92 2.18
N ILE A 9 6.07 1.13 1.04
CA ILE A 9 5.16 0.14 0.46
C ILE A 9 5.93 -1.13 0.12
N GLN A 10 7.06 -0.99 -0.56
CA GLN A 10 7.90 -2.14 -0.93
C GLN A 10 8.38 -2.91 0.29
N ALA A 11 8.93 -2.24 1.30
CA ALA A 11 9.42 -2.89 2.52
C ALA A 11 8.29 -3.59 3.27
N THR A 12 7.10 -2.99 3.33
CA THR A 12 5.95 -3.58 4.02
C THR A 12 5.46 -4.84 3.30
N VAL A 13 5.21 -4.76 1.98
CA VAL A 13 4.68 -5.88 1.19
C VAL A 13 5.68 -7.05 1.15
N THR A 14 6.96 -6.76 0.89
CA THR A 14 8.01 -7.79 0.87
C THR A 14 8.30 -8.37 2.24
N GLY A 15 8.23 -7.57 3.30
CA GLY A 15 8.37 -8.03 4.69
C GLY A 15 7.25 -8.96 5.13
N MET A 16 6.06 -8.85 4.52
CA MET A 16 4.95 -9.77 4.72
C MET A 16 5.06 -11.07 3.90
N GLY A 17 6.04 -11.18 3.01
CA GLY A 17 6.26 -12.36 2.16
C GLY A 17 5.53 -12.32 0.82
N TYR A 18 4.99 -11.16 0.41
CA TYR A 18 4.36 -10.97 -0.90
C TYR A 18 5.28 -10.19 -1.85
N THR A 19 5.02 -10.31 -3.14
CA THR A 19 5.70 -9.52 -4.17
C THR A 19 4.90 -8.25 -4.44
N LEU A 20 5.55 -7.09 -4.38
CA LEU A 20 4.95 -5.85 -4.88
C LEU A 20 5.05 -5.85 -6.41
N TRP A 21 3.92 -6.03 -7.09
CA TRP A 21 3.85 -5.94 -8.54
C TRP A 21 3.87 -4.47 -9.01
N GLY A 22 3.29 -3.57 -8.21
CA GLY A 22 3.35 -2.14 -8.41
C GLY A 22 2.39 -1.39 -7.51
N HIS A 23 2.34 -0.07 -7.64
CA HIS A 23 1.33 0.76 -6.98
C HIS A 23 0.97 1.97 -7.85
N GLU A 24 -0.21 2.52 -7.60
CA GLU A 24 -0.69 3.75 -8.21
C GLU A 24 -1.11 4.74 -7.13
N TYR A 25 -0.57 5.95 -7.20
CA TYR A 25 -0.95 7.05 -6.32
C TYR A 25 -1.60 8.15 -7.14
N ARG A 26 -2.91 8.37 -6.93
CA ARG A 26 -3.68 9.43 -7.57
C ARG A 26 -4.15 10.44 -6.55
N THR A 27 -3.95 11.72 -6.85
CA THR A 27 -4.43 12.83 -6.02
C THR A 27 -5.66 13.46 -6.65
N TYR A 28 -6.61 13.84 -5.80
CA TYR A 28 -7.79 14.64 -6.07
C TYR A 28 -7.71 15.92 -5.25
N ALA A 29 -8.66 16.85 -5.44
CA ALA A 29 -8.61 18.17 -4.81
C ALA A 29 -8.50 18.13 -3.27
N GLU A 30 -9.18 17.19 -2.61
CA GLU A 30 -9.22 17.07 -1.15
C GLU A 30 -8.99 15.62 -0.66
N SER A 31 -8.60 14.72 -1.57
CA SER A 31 -8.39 13.31 -1.24
C SER A 31 -7.34 12.65 -2.12
N ALA A 32 -6.91 11.45 -1.75
CA ALA A 32 -6.03 10.61 -2.57
C ALA A 32 -6.54 9.17 -2.69
N LEU A 33 -6.11 8.48 -3.73
CA LEU A 33 -6.26 7.04 -3.90
C LEU A 33 -4.88 6.42 -4.00
N LEU A 34 -4.59 5.49 -3.10
CA LEU A 34 -3.41 4.64 -3.15
C LEU A 34 -3.85 3.21 -3.45
N ARG A 35 -3.51 2.72 -4.64
CA ARG A 35 -3.80 1.35 -5.07
C ARG A 35 -2.52 0.54 -5.11
N ILE A 36 -2.51 -0.60 -4.46
CA ILE A 36 -1.35 -1.49 -4.37
C ILE A 36 -1.67 -2.76 -5.15
N PHE A 37 -0.70 -3.27 -5.90
CA PHE A 37 -0.82 -4.53 -6.63
C PHE A 37 0.16 -5.52 -6.02
N ILE A 38 -0.36 -6.59 -5.45
CA ILE A 38 0.44 -7.67 -4.84
C ILE A 38 0.31 -8.95 -5.64
N ASP A 39 1.36 -9.77 -5.57
CA ASP A 39 1.39 -11.11 -6.16
C ASP A 39 2.12 -12.10 -5.24
N SER A 40 1.90 -13.39 -5.46
CA SER A 40 2.66 -14.46 -4.81
C SER A 40 2.73 -15.69 -5.71
N ASP A 41 3.80 -16.48 -5.60
CA ASP A 41 3.96 -17.73 -6.35
C ASP A 41 2.86 -18.77 -6.04
N GLN A 42 2.16 -18.63 -4.91
CA GLN A 42 1.04 -19.50 -4.51
C GLN A 42 -0.33 -18.90 -4.87
N GLY A 43 -0.36 -17.75 -5.55
CA GLY A 43 -1.56 -16.95 -5.78
C GLY A 43 -1.90 -16.03 -4.61
N ILE A 44 -2.86 -15.13 -4.83
CA ILE A 44 -3.35 -14.17 -3.84
C ILE A 44 -4.82 -14.45 -3.56
N THR A 45 -5.18 -14.51 -2.27
CA THR A 45 -6.58 -14.58 -1.83
C THR A 45 -7.06 -13.22 -1.34
N VAL A 46 -8.38 -13.07 -1.19
CA VAL A 46 -8.97 -11.85 -0.62
C VAL A 46 -8.51 -11.61 0.84
N ASP A 47 -8.21 -12.67 1.59
CA ASP A 47 -7.69 -12.55 2.96
C ASP A 47 -6.28 -11.93 2.97
N ASP A 48 -5.45 -12.29 1.98
CA ASP A 48 -4.11 -11.72 1.80
C ASP A 48 -4.18 -10.22 1.49
N CYS A 49 -5.07 -9.81 0.57
CA CYS A 49 -5.35 -8.39 0.30
C CYS A 49 -5.77 -7.65 1.58
N GLY A 50 -6.64 -8.27 2.39
CA GLY A 50 -7.08 -7.72 3.68
C GLY A 50 -5.93 -7.51 4.67
N ARG A 51 -5.03 -8.49 4.79
CA ARG A 51 -3.85 -8.40 5.65
C ARG A 51 -2.89 -7.29 5.21
N VAL A 52 -2.62 -7.22 3.91
CA VAL A 52 -1.74 -6.20 3.35
C VAL A 52 -2.35 -4.81 3.52
N SER A 53 -3.66 -4.67 3.26
CA SER A 53 -4.39 -3.40 3.47
C SER A 53 -4.29 -2.92 4.92
N GLN A 54 -4.52 -3.82 5.89
CA GLN A 54 -4.46 -3.47 7.31
C GLN A 54 -3.04 -3.08 7.75
N GLN A 55 -2.03 -3.84 7.32
CA GLN A 55 -0.64 -3.55 7.67
C GLN A 55 -0.15 -2.25 7.04
N LEU A 56 -0.40 -2.03 5.75
CA LEU A 56 -0.02 -0.80 5.06
C LEU A 56 -0.73 0.41 5.66
N GLY A 57 -2.03 0.31 5.95
CA GLY A 57 -2.78 1.38 6.60
C GLY A 57 -2.13 1.81 7.91
N ALA A 58 -1.81 0.84 8.79
CA ALA A 58 -1.19 1.12 10.08
C ALA A 58 0.20 1.79 9.94
N VAL A 59 1.01 1.35 8.98
CA VAL A 59 2.34 1.94 8.75
C VAL A 59 2.22 3.35 8.16
N LEU A 60 1.31 3.56 7.20
CA LEU A 60 1.08 4.86 6.58
C LEU A 60 0.57 5.90 7.59
N ASP A 61 -0.29 5.50 8.53
CA ASP A 61 -0.77 6.36 9.61
C ASP A 61 0.35 6.78 10.58
N VAL A 62 1.32 5.90 10.84
CA VAL A 62 2.46 6.19 11.73
C VAL A 62 3.45 7.15 11.07
N GLU A 63 3.72 6.97 9.78
CA GLU A 63 4.72 7.75 9.06
C GLU A 63 4.16 9.07 8.50
N ASP A 64 2.83 9.24 8.51
CA ASP A 64 2.10 10.46 8.10
C ASP A 64 2.54 11.02 6.72
N LEU A 65 2.72 10.11 5.75
CA LEU A 65 3.27 10.45 4.43
C LEU A 65 2.23 11.04 3.47
N ILE A 66 0.93 10.89 3.75
CA ILE A 66 -0.17 11.36 2.91
C ILE A 66 -0.97 12.42 3.69
N PRO A 67 -0.76 13.72 3.43
CA PRO A 67 -1.31 14.81 4.25
C PRO A 67 -2.81 15.09 4.02
N VAL A 68 -3.52 14.21 3.31
CA VAL A 68 -4.93 14.35 2.93
C VAL A 68 -5.67 13.06 3.22
N ALA A 69 -6.99 13.12 3.33
CA ALA A 69 -7.81 11.91 3.43
C ALA A 69 -7.56 11.02 2.21
N TYR A 70 -7.42 9.71 2.41
CA TYR A 70 -7.14 8.79 1.31
C TYR A 70 -7.93 7.49 1.39
N VAL A 71 -8.07 6.85 0.24
CA VAL A 71 -8.58 5.48 0.11
C VAL A 71 -7.41 4.57 -0.23
N LEU A 72 -7.27 3.48 0.53
CA LEU A 72 -6.29 2.43 0.28
C LEU A 72 -6.98 1.22 -0.36
N GLU A 73 -6.49 0.79 -1.51
CA GLU A 73 -6.93 -0.41 -2.22
C GLU A 73 -5.75 -1.37 -2.41
N VAL A 74 -6.01 -2.67 -2.34
CA VAL A 74 -5.04 -3.76 -2.58
C VAL A 74 -5.68 -4.82 -3.47
#